data_AF-A0A4Y2DVD7-F1
#
_entry.id   AF-A0A4Y2DVD7-F1
#
_cell.length_a   1.000
_cell.length_b   1.000
_cell.length_c   1.000
_cell.angle_alpha   90.00
_cell.angle_beta   90.00
_cell.angle_gamma   90.00
#
_symmetry.space_group_name_H-M   'P 1'
#
loop_
_entity.id
_entity.type
_entity.pdbx_description
1 polymer ?
#
loop_
_entity_poly.entity_id
_entity_poly.type
_entity_poly.pdbx_seq_one_letter_code
_entity_poly.pdbx_strand_id
1 'polypeptide(L)'
;MSEDERYIDNESDADKRAHHNALERKRRDHIKDSFSNLRDSLPAFQGDKVRASRAQILKKAADYIQSMRRKNISHQQDIDDLKKQNKILEDQIKALEKAKTTGNYVAAASILDSHINSSKAVMNAYEVDSDSDASSDTDGSKDSRRKKFKSSLENTLRA
;
A
#
# COMPACT_ATOMS: atom_id res chain seq x y z
N MET A 1 23.83 -66.85 29.00
CA MET A 1 22.74 -65.91 29.33
C MET A 1 23.27 -64.50 29.17
N SER A 2 22.86 -63.80 28.11
CA SER A 2 22.96 -62.33 27.99
C SER A 2 21.94 -61.91 26.92
N GLU A 3 20.67 -61.82 27.31
CA GLU A 3 19.56 -61.34 26.46
C GLU A 3 19.35 -59.82 26.63
N ASP A 4 20.41 -59.05 26.86
CA ASP A 4 20.31 -57.64 27.28
C ASP A 4 20.94 -56.62 26.31
N GLU A 5 21.27 -57.00 25.07
CA GLU A 5 21.69 -56.01 24.08
C GLU A 5 21.07 -56.27 22.72
N ARG A 6 19.97 -55.55 22.46
CA ARG A 6 19.67 -54.82 21.21
C ARG A 6 18.18 -54.52 21.13
N TYR A 7 17.73 -53.57 21.94
CA TYR A 7 16.59 -52.74 21.54
C TYR A 7 17.08 -51.83 20.40
N ILE A 8 17.32 -52.41 19.23
CA ILE A 8 17.46 -51.63 18.01
C ILE A 8 16.07 -51.10 17.75
N ASP A 9 15.89 -49.81 18.01
CA ASP A 9 14.78 -49.00 17.52
C ASP A 9 14.83 -49.04 15.98
N ASN A 10 14.37 -50.16 15.42
CA ASN A 10 14.30 -50.43 14.00
C ASN A 10 12.93 -49.94 13.54
N GLU A 11 12.71 -48.63 13.69
CA GLU A 11 11.57 -47.96 13.08
C GLU A 11 11.62 -48.29 11.57
N SER A 12 10.57 -48.97 11.09
CA SER A 12 10.58 -49.51 9.74
C SER A 12 10.72 -48.39 8.72
N ASP A 13 11.24 -48.68 7.52
CA ASP A 13 11.33 -47.65 6.47
C ASP A 13 9.95 -47.04 6.14
N ALA A 14 8.87 -47.76 6.42
CA ALA A 14 7.50 -47.25 6.34
C ALA A 14 7.18 -46.24 7.45
N ASP A 15 7.59 -46.50 8.68
CA ASP A 15 7.39 -45.62 9.83
C ASP A 15 8.22 -44.33 9.69
N LYS A 16 9.48 -44.42 9.25
CA LYS A 16 10.31 -43.25 8.92
C LYS A 16 9.66 -42.38 7.84
N ARG A 17 9.08 -43.01 6.81
CA ARG A 17 8.36 -42.30 5.74
C ARG A 17 7.08 -41.65 6.26
N ALA A 18 6.33 -42.33 7.13
CA ALA A 18 5.13 -41.81 7.75
C ALA A 18 5.44 -40.60 8.65
N HIS A 19 6.47 -40.71 9.49
CA HIS A 19 6.95 -39.63 10.35
C HIS A 19 7.40 -38.41 9.52
N HIS A 20 8.19 -38.61 8.47
CA HIS A 20 8.59 -37.53 7.55
C HIS A 20 7.38 -36.84 6.90
N ASN A 21 6.39 -37.60 6.43
CA ASN A 21 5.16 -37.06 5.84
C ASN A 21 4.33 -36.25 6.86
N ALA A 22 4.29 -36.69 8.11
CA ALA A 22 3.63 -35.99 9.20
C ALA A 22 4.30 -34.64 9.48
N LEU A 23 5.64 -34.63 9.59
CA LEU A 23 6.41 -33.41 9.78
C LEU A 23 6.23 -32.41 8.63
N GLU A 24 6.28 -32.88 7.38
CA GLU A 24 6.09 -31.99 6.23
C GLU A 24 4.66 -31.44 6.17
N ARG A 25 3.64 -32.23 6.56
CA ARG A 25 2.28 -31.71 6.66
C ARG A 25 2.17 -30.59 7.68
N LYS A 26 2.75 -30.78 8.88
CA LYS A 26 2.84 -29.74 9.91
C LYS A 26 3.53 -28.48 9.37
N ARG A 27 4.66 -28.64 8.65
CA ARG A 27 5.36 -27.52 8.02
C ARG A 27 4.47 -26.76 7.02
N ARG A 28 3.73 -27.48 6.17
CA ARG A 28 2.81 -26.88 5.19
C ARG A 28 1.65 -26.13 5.85
N ASP A 29 1.13 -26.65 6.95
CA ASP A 29 0.07 -25.99 7.72
C ASP A 29 0.59 -24.67 8.31
N HIS A 30 1.78 -24.67 8.91
CA HIS A 30 2.43 -23.45 9.41
C HIS A 30 2.63 -22.40 8.30
N ILE A 31 3.06 -22.81 7.11
CA ILE A 31 3.19 -21.89 5.96
C ILE A 31 1.84 -21.34 5.53
N LYS A 32 0.81 -22.19 5.49
CA LYS A 32 -0.56 -21.78 5.14
C LYS A 32 -1.08 -20.71 6.12
N ASP A 33 -0.79 -20.86 7.41
CA ASP A 33 -1.16 -19.89 8.43
C ASP A 33 -0.41 -18.57 8.23
N SER A 34 0.90 -18.62 7.97
CA SER A 34 1.70 -17.42 7.63
C SER A 34 1.17 -16.68 6.40
N PHE A 35 0.72 -17.40 5.35
CA PHE A 35 0.08 -16.78 4.19
C PHE A 35 -1.27 -16.13 4.51
N SER A 36 -2.03 -16.72 5.44
CA SER A 36 -3.31 -16.17 5.89
C SER A 36 -3.09 -14.87 6.66
N ASN A 37 -2.15 -14.87 7.61
CA ASN A 37 -1.76 -13.68 8.37
C ASN A 37 -1.21 -12.56 7.47
N LEU A 38 -0.38 -12.93 6.48
CA LEU A 38 0.14 -11.97 5.51
C LEU A 38 -1.00 -11.35 4.69
N ARG A 39 -1.94 -12.16 4.18
CA ARG A 39 -3.08 -11.65 3.41
C ARG A 39 -3.92 -10.67 4.22
N ASP A 40 -4.24 -11.02 5.47
CA ASP A 40 -5.13 -10.24 6.32
C ASP A 40 -4.50 -8.89 6.75
N SER A 41 -3.16 -8.80 6.72
CA SER A 41 -2.40 -7.56 6.96
C SER A 41 -2.38 -6.60 5.76
N LEU A 42 -2.83 -7.02 4.58
CA LEU A 42 -2.76 -6.21 3.35
C LEU A 42 -4.10 -5.53 3.06
N PRO A 43 -4.13 -4.20 2.86
CA PRO A 43 -5.36 -3.47 2.55
C PRO A 43 -6.09 -3.94 1.29
N ALA A 44 -5.36 -4.45 0.31
CA ALA A 44 -5.92 -4.96 -0.94
C ALA A 44 -6.83 -6.19 -0.77
N PHE A 45 -6.78 -6.85 0.39
CA PHE A 45 -7.57 -8.04 0.72
C PHE A 45 -8.49 -7.83 1.93
N GLN A 46 -8.61 -6.60 2.41
CA GLN A 46 -9.55 -6.23 3.47
C GLN A 46 -10.94 -6.01 2.86
N GLY A 47 -11.89 -6.89 3.17
CA GLY A 47 -13.22 -6.95 2.55
C GLY A 47 -13.60 -8.38 2.18
N ASP A 48 -14.77 -8.55 1.54
CA ASP A 48 -15.35 -9.85 1.18
C ASP A 48 -14.32 -10.87 0.68
N LYS A 49 -14.57 -12.15 0.98
CA LYS A 49 -13.68 -13.33 0.82
C LYS A 49 -13.06 -13.50 -0.57
N VAL A 50 -12.24 -12.57 -1.04
CA VAL A 50 -11.50 -12.67 -2.29
C VAL A 50 -10.48 -13.77 -2.08
N ARG A 51 -10.65 -14.86 -2.80
CA ARG A 51 -9.66 -15.94 -2.83
C ARG A 51 -8.41 -15.45 -3.54
N ALA A 52 -7.49 -14.87 -2.78
CA ALA A 52 -6.17 -14.50 -3.27
C ALA A 52 -5.27 -15.74 -3.38
N SER A 53 -4.67 -15.92 -4.56
CA SER A 53 -3.62 -16.94 -4.75
C SER A 53 -2.34 -16.56 -3.99
N ARG A 54 -1.48 -17.54 -3.67
CA ARG A 54 -0.17 -17.29 -3.03
C ARG A 54 0.67 -16.28 -3.80
N ALA A 55 0.69 -16.38 -5.13
CA ALA A 55 1.42 -15.46 -5.99
C ALA A 55 0.89 -14.02 -5.88
N GLN A 56 -0.44 -13.85 -5.86
CA GLN A 56 -1.06 -12.52 -5.66
C GLN A 56 -0.75 -11.95 -4.28
N ILE A 57 -0.77 -12.77 -3.22
CA ILE A 57 -0.42 -12.32 -1.86
C ILE A 57 1.01 -11.77 -1.84
N LEU A 58 1.97 -12.51 -2.40
CA LEU A 58 3.37 -12.08 -2.47
C LEU A 58 3.54 -10.80 -3.30
N LYS A 59 2.90 -10.73 -4.47
CA LYS A 59 2.95 -9.54 -5.33
C LYS A 59 2.39 -8.31 -4.61
N LYS A 60 1.20 -8.42 -4.02
CA LYS A 60 0.57 -7.30 -3.29
C LYS A 60 1.32 -6.93 -2.02
N ALA A 61 1.98 -7.87 -1.35
CA ALA A 61 2.86 -7.57 -0.23
C ALA A 61 4.06 -6.72 -0.67
N ALA A 62 4.72 -7.11 -1.78
CA ALA A 62 5.84 -6.34 -2.32
C ALA A 62 5.40 -4.92 -2.74
N ASP A 63 4.29 -4.82 -3.48
CA ASP A 63 3.71 -3.53 -3.89
C ASP A 63 3.39 -2.64 -2.67
N TYR A 64 2.79 -3.23 -1.63
CA TYR A 64 2.42 -2.50 -0.42
C TYR A 64 3.65 -2.00 0.35
N ILE A 65 4.69 -2.81 0.52
CA ILE A 65 5.94 -2.38 1.16
C ILE A 65 6.56 -1.20 0.39
N GLN A 66 6.61 -1.28 -0.94
CA GLN A 66 7.15 -0.18 -1.75
C GLN A 66 6.30 1.09 -1.63
N SER A 67 4.97 0.96 -1.69
CA SER A 67 4.07 2.09 -1.51
C SER A 67 4.22 2.73 -0.13
N MET A 68 4.32 1.93 0.94
CA MET A 68 4.46 2.44 2.30
C MET A 68 5.81 3.12 2.51
N ARG A 69 6.90 2.63 1.89
CA ARG A 69 8.20 3.32 1.89
C ARG A 69 8.12 4.71 1.27
N ARG A 70 7.50 4.83 0.08
CA ARG A 70 7.30 6.13 -0.59
C ARG A 70 6.45 7.08 0.25
N LYS A 71 5.33 6.58 0.82
CA LYS A 71 4.46 7.36 1.70
C LYS A 71 5.18 7.86 2.95
N ASN A 72 5.98 7.01 3.60
CA ASN A 72 6.76 7.42 4.78
C ASN A 72 7.76 8.51 4.45
N ILE A 73 8.41 8.47 3.28
CA ILE A 73 9.34 9.51 2.84
C ILE A 73 8.59 10.83 2.60
N SER A 74 7.48 10.81 1.87
CA SER A 74 6.66 12.01 1.63
C SER A 74 6.15 12.61 2.95
N HIS A 75 5.62 11.79 3.87
CA HIS A 75 5.19 12.28 5.18
C HIS A 75 6.35 12.84 6.01
N GLN A 76 7.55 12.28 5.89
CA GLN A 76 8.72 12.84 6.57
C GLN A 76 9.09 14.21 6.00
N GLN A 77 9.01 14.41 4.69
CA GLN A 77 9.20 15.71 4.04
C GLN A 77 8.15 16.72 4.53
N ASP A 78 6.87 16.34 4.54
CA ASP A 78 5.78 17.19 5.03
C ASP A 78 6.02 17.61 6.49
N ILE A 79 6.46 16.67 7.35
CA ILE A 79 6.81 16.94 8.74
C ILE A 79 7.95 17.97 8.85
N ASP A 80 8.99 17.83 8.02
CA ASP A 80 10.16 18.71 8.08
C ASP A 80 9.85 20.12 7.55
N ASP A 81 9.02 20.22 6.51
CA ASP A 81 8.53 21.49 6.00
C ASP A 81 7.62 22.20 7.00
N LEU A 82 6.70 21.47 7.64
CA LEU A 82 5.84 22.03 8.69
C LEU A 82 6.67 22.48 9.91
N LYS A 83 7.71 21.73 10.31
CA LYS A 83 8.62 22.16 11.38
C LYS A 83 9.35 23.45 11.03
N LYS A 84 9.80 23.59 9.77
CA LYS A 84 10.46 24.81 9.30
C LYS A 84 9.49 25.99 9.32
N GLN A 85 8.27 25.80 8.85
CA GLN A 85 7.22 26.83 8.89
C GLN A 85 6.87 27.23 10.32
N ASN A 86 6.66 26.27 11.22
CA ASN A 86 6.39 26.53 12.63
C ASN A 86 7.52 27.33 13.28
N LYS A 87 8.78 26.97 13.02
CA LYS A 87 9.93 27.73 13.54
C LYS A 87 9.91 29.19 13.07
N ILE A 88 9.59 29.43 11.80
CA ILE A 88 9.49 30.79 11.25
C ILE A 88 8.38 31.57 11.96
N LEU A 89 7.21 30.95 12.17
CA LEU A 89 6.09 31.58 12.87
C LEU A 89 6.43 31.86 14.34
N GLU A 90 7.08 30.93 15.03
CA GLU A 90 7.55 31.11 16.41
C GLU A 90 8.54 32.28 16.52
N ASP A 91 9.50 32.39 15.60
CA ASP A 91 10.46 33.49 15.55
C ASP A 91 9.76 34.84 15.28
N GLN A 92 8.74 34.86 14.41
CA GLN A 92 7.92 36.04 14.14
C GLN A 92 7.10 36.48 15.37
N ILE A 93 6.44 35.54 16.04
CA ILE A 93 5.67 35.81 17.27
C ILE A 93 6.61 36.40 18.33
N LYS A 94 7.76 35.78 18.56
CA LYS A 94 8.75 36.26 19.54
C LYS A 94 9.27 37.67 19.21
N ALA A 95 9.51 37.96 17.93
CA ALA A 95 9.93 39.30 17.51
C ALA A 95 8.84 40.36 17.76
N LEU A 96 7.59 40.02 17.45
CA LEU A 96 6.43 40.89 17.69
C LEU A 96 6.17 41.12 19.18
N GLU A 97 6.25 40.08 20.01
CA GLU A 97 6.12 40.19 21.47
C GLU A 97 7.23 41.08 22.06
N LYS A 98 8.47 40.93 21.58
CA LYS A 98 9.58 41.81 21.97
C LYS A 98 9.34 43.26 21.55
N ALA A 99 8.88 43.49 20.32
CA ALA A 99 8.56 44.85 19.87
C ALA A 99 7.39 45.48 20.65
N LYS A 100 6.38 44.70 21.03
CA LYS A 100 5.28 45.15 21.87
C LYS A 100 5.74 45.59 23.26
N THR A 101 6.70 44.86 23.86
CA THR A 101 7.25 45.20 25.17
C THR A 101 8.24 46.37 25.14
N THR A 102 9.06 46.48 24.09
CA THR A 102 10.06 47.56 23.94
C THR A 102 9.57 48.80 23.19
N GLY A 103 8.40 48.74 22.54
CA GLY A 103 7.88 49.80 21.67
C GLY A 103 8.61 49.94 20.32
N ASN A 104 9.59 49.08 20.02
CA ASN A 104 10.45 49.21 18.84
C ASN A 104 9.96 48.35 17.66
N TYR A 105 8.90 48.81 17.00
CA TYR A 105 8.23 48.08 15.90
C TYR A 105 9.03 48.04 14.58
N VAL A 106 9.93 49.00 14.35
CA VAL A 106 10.75 49.07 13.13
C VAL A 106 11.66 47.84 12.99
N ALA A 107 12.22 47.35 14.11
CA ALA A 107 13.08 46.17 14.13
C ALA A 107 12.31 44.85 13.95
N ALA A 108 11.03 44.79 14.33
CA ALA A 108 10.20 43.60 14.08
C ALA A 108 9.75 43.52 12.60
N ALA A 109 9.46 44.66 11.97
CA ALA A 109 9.03 44.71 10.58
C ALA A 109 10.10 44.16 9.60
N SER A 110 11.38 44.44 9.82
CA SER A 110 12.47 43.91 8.98
C SER A 110 12.69 42.40 9.12
N ILE A 111 12.46 41.86 10.32
CA ILE A 111 12.50 40.41 10.56
C ILE A 111 11.33 39.73 9.82
N LEU A 112 10.13 40.28 9.88
CA LEU A 112 8.96 39.75 9.18
C LEU A 112 9.16 39.71 7.65
N ASP A 113 9.68 40.80 7.07
CA ASP A 113 9.89 40.91 5.61
C ASP A 113 10.91 39.90 5.05
N SER A 114 11.99 39.65 5.81
CA SER A 114 13.01 38.66 5.45
C SER A 114 12.45 37.22 5.40
N HIS A 115 11.49 36.90 6.28
CA HIS A 115 10.89 35.56 6.36
C HIS A 115 9.78 35.34 5.33
N ILE A 116 9.10 36.40 4.88
CA ILE A 116 8.09 36.35 3.80
C ILE A 116 8.75 35.96 2.47
N ASN A 117 9.90 36.54 2.16
CA ASN A 117 10.63 36.24 0.92
C ASN A 117 11.16 34.79 0.89
N SER A 118 11.57 34.24 2.03
CA SER A 118 11.96 32.82 2.18
C SER A 118 10.77 31.87 1.99
N SER A 119 9.60 32.22 2.54
CA SER A 119 8.38 31.41 2.41
C SER A 119 7.85 31.39 0.98
N LYS A 120 7.92 32.52 0.27
CA LYS A 120 7.51 32.65 -1.14
C LYS A 120 8.39 31.81 -2.09
N ALA A 121 9.68 31.68 -1.77
CA ALA A 121 10.60 30.84 -2.52
C ALA A 121 10.33 29.33 -2.34
N VAL A 122 9.93 28.89 -1.14
CA VAL A 122 9.54 27.49 -0.88
C VAL A 122 8.22 27.13 -1.57
N MET A 123 7.26 28.04 -1.60
CA MET A 123 5.97 27.82 -2.27
C MET A 123 6.11 27.72 -3.81
N ASN A 124 7.04 28.43 -4.44
CA ASN A 124 7.24 28.28 -5.88
C ASN A 124 7.85 26.92 -6.30
N ALA A 125 8.37 26.12 -5.37
CA ALA A 125 9.00 24.83 -5.68
C ALA A 125 7.99 23.66 -5.80
N TYR A 126 6.74 23.81 -5.32
CA TYR A 126 5.75 22.71 -5.36
C TYR A 126 4.89 22.67 -6.64
N GLU A 127 4.97 23.66 -7.54
CA GLU A 127 4.12 23.74 -8.75
C GLU A 127 4.73 23.13 -10.03
N VAL A 128 5.88 22.44 -9.97
CA VAL A 128 6.59 22.04 -11.20
C VAL A 128 6.42 20.56 -11.62
N ASP A 129 5.98 19.64 -10.76
CA ASP A 129 5.77 18.24 -11.16
C ASP A 129 4.30 17.81 -11.01
N SER A 130 3.45 18.34 -11.90
CA SER A 130 2.16 17.73 -12.21
C SER A 130 2.25 17.06 -13.59
N ASP A 131 3.07 16.02 -13.69
CA ASP A 131 2.99 15.06 -14.79
C ASP A 131 1.73 14.21 -14.58
N SER A 132 0.62 14.70 -15.14
CA SER A 132 -0.64 13.98 -15.26
C SER A 132 -0.49 12.86 -16.28
N ASP A 133 -0.09 11.67 -15.84
CA ASP A 133 -0.13 10.45 -16.65
C ASP A 133 -1.56 9.86 -16.64
N ALA A 134 -2.46 10.56 -17.33
CA ALA A 134 -3.83 10.10 -17.57
C ALA A 134 -3.84 9.17 -18.80
N SER A 135 -3.46 7.90 -18.61
CA SER A 135 -3.69 6.86 -19.61
C SER A 135 -5.18 6.50 -19.66
N SER A 136 -5.89 7.10 -20.61
CA SER A 136 -7.25 6.73 -21.00
C SER A 136 -7.18 5.86 -22.24
N ASP A 137 -7.08 4.54 -22.05
CA ASP A 137 -7.29 3.57 -23.12
C ASP A 137 -8.79 3.49 -23.46
N THR A 138 -9.21 4.25 -24.47
CA THR A 138 -10.44 4.00 -25.21
C THR A 138 -10.08 3.41 -26.58
N ASP A 139 -10.03 2.09 -26.68
CA ASP A 139 -10.06 1.42 -27.99
C ASP A 139 -11.51 1.03 -28.31
N GLY A 140 -12.11 1.84 -29.17
CA GLY A 140 -13.31 1.46 -29.91
C GLY A 140 -12.92 0.90 -31.27
N SER A 141 -13.07 -0.41 -31.45
CA SER A 141 -13.21 -1.02 -32.78
C SER A 141 -14.11 -2.26 -32.78
N LYS A 142 -15.37 -2.01 -33.17
CA LYS A 142 -16.20 -2.77 -34.11
C LYS A 142 -16.21 -4.31 -34.01
N ASP A 143 -17.27 -4.87 -33.41
CA ASP A 143 -17.86 -6.10 -33.94
C ASP A 143 -19.38 -6.18 -33.66
N SER A 144 -20.16 -5.61 -34.59
CA SER A 144 -21.63 -5.61 -34.56
C SER A 144 -22.20 -6.92 -35.11
N ARG A 145 -22.00 -8.05 -34.44
CA ARG A 145 -22.70 -9.31 -34.79
C ARG A 145 -24.10 -9.34 -34.16
N ARG A 146 -25.05 -8.69 -34.85
CA ARG A 146 -26.50 -8.83 -34.65
C ARG A 146 -26.92 -10.31 -34.72
N LYS A 147 -27.30 -10.91 -33.58
CA LYS A 147 -28.12 -12.13 -33.57
C LYS A 147 -29.58 -11.73 -33.79
N LYS A 148 -30.15 -12.11 -34.95
CA LYS A 148 -31.58 -11.94 -35.26
C LYS A 148 -32.41 -12.82 -34.31
N PHE A 149 -33.32 -12.21 -33.56
CA PHE A 149 -34.47 -12.89 -32.98
C PHE A 149 -35.40 -13.33 -34.13
N LYS A 150 -35.73 -14.63 -34.19
CA LYS A 150 -36.81 -15.14 -35.04
C LYS A 150 -38.13 -14.94 -34.28
N SER A 151 -38.90 -13.93 -34.66
CA SER A 151 -40.34 -13.88 -34.41
C SER A 151 -41.04 -14.34 -35.68
N SER A 152 -41.76 -15.46 -35.63
CA SER A 152 -42.72 -15.82 -36.67
C SER A 152 -43.90 -16.51 -36.02
N LEU A 153 -44.85 -15.68 -35.57
CA LEU A 153 -46.24 -16.05 -35.44
C LEU A 153 -47.01 -15.16 -36.41
N GLU A 154 -47.70 -15.80 -37.35
CA GLU A 154 -49.05 -15.49 -37.86
C GLU A 154 -49.21 -15.88 -39.33
N ASN A 155 -50.20 -16.75 -39.54
CA ASN A 155 -51.18 -16.77 -40.62
C ASN A 155 -50.80 -17.26 -42.01
N THR A 156 -51.34 -18.44 -42.34
CA THR A 156 -52.21 -18.59 -43.52
C THR A 156 -53.31 -19.61 -43.22
N LEU A 157 -54.50 -19.12 -42.91
CA LEU A 157 -55.76 -19.81 -43.21
C LEU A 157 -55.98 -19.74 -44.72
N ARG A 158 -56.16 -20.88 -45.40
CA ARG A 158 -57.09 -20.99 -46.53
C ARG A 158 -57.29 -22.45 -47.00
N ALA A 159 -58.57 -22.82 -46.97
CA ALA A 159 -59.31 -23.81 -47.77
C ALA A 159 -58.78 -25.25 -47.83
#